data_AF-A0A7W0VUR0-F1
#
_entry.id   AF-A0A7W0VUR0-F1
#
_cell.length_a   1.000
_cell.length_b   1.000
_cell.length_c   1.000
_cell.angle_alpha   90.00
_cell.angle_beta   90.00
_cell.angle_gamma   90.00
#
_symmetry.space_group_name_H-M   'P 1'
#
loop_
_entity.id
_entity.type
_entity.pdbx_description
1 polymer ?
#
loop_
_entity_poly.entity_id
_entity_poly.type
_entity_poly.pdbx_seq_one_letter_code
_entity_poly.pdbx_strand_id
1 'polypeptide(L)'
;MKLLLDTHVWLWSLADTARLSKRTLRMLHASSTELWLSPISVRELGDLSDGGKFEHRGSFTEWIEQILERTRPIEAALDHRVALATRAIALTHNDPMDRFLAATARVYDLVLVTADESCSPAVASRHSRRETVHAVRDHSSDRDAVTQGTDQLRRLRFHCAARLRVAASRSAGVG
;
A
#
# COMPACT_ATOMS: atom_id res chain seq x y z
N MET A 1 -7.81 10.79 11.81
CA MET A 1 -7.12 9.48 11.69
C MET A 1 -6.11 9.60 10.56
N LYS A 2 -4.94 8.97 10.67
CA LYS A 2 -3.89 9.05 9.65
C LYS A 2 -3.72 7.68 8.99
N LEU A 3 -3.92 7.61 7.68
CA LEU A 3 -3.90 6.36 6.91
C LEU A 3 -2.70 6.35 5.97
N LEU A 4 -1.86 5.34 6.07
CA LEU A 4 -0.89 5.03 5.02
C LEU A 4 -1.57 4.11 4.01
N LEU A 5 -1.63 4.54 2.74
CA LEU A 5 -2.20 3.75 1.67
C LEU A 5 -1.13 2.85 1.04
N ASP A 6 -1.40 1.56 0.98
CA ASP A 6 -0.69 0.62 0.14
C ASP A 6 -0.93 0.94 -1.36
N THR A 7 -0.01 0.53 -2.24
CA THR A 7 0.00 0.77 -3.69
C THR A 7 -1.32 0.37 -4.35
N HIS A 8 -1.82 -0.84 -4.05
CA HIS A 8 -3.07 -1.33 -4.64
C HIS A 8 -4.30 -0.56 -4.14
N VAL A 9 -4.35 -0.25 -2.84
CA VAL A 9 -5.45 0.52 -2.25
C VAL A 9 -5.48 1.93 -2.83
N TRP A 10 -4.31 2.57 -2.93
CA TRP A 10 -4.15 3.87 -3.57
C TRP A 10 -4.63 3.81 -5.03
N LEU A 11 -4.15 2.85 -5.83
CA LEU A 11 -4.55 2.72 -7.22
C LEU A 11 -6.06 2.48 -7.39
N TRP A 12 -6.68 1.60 -6.61
CA TRP A 12 -8.12 1.35 -6.69
C TRP A 12 -8.94 2.54 -6.23
N SER A 13 -8.47 3.32 -5.25
CA SER A 13 -9.14 4.56 -4.85
C SER A 13 -9.24 5.57 -5.99
N LEU A 14 -8.33 5.52 -6.95
CA LEU A 14 -8.29 6.41 -8.12
C LEU A 14 -9.05 5.87 -9.32
N ALA A 15 -9.06 4.55 -9.51
CA ALA A 15 -9.46 3.92 -10.78
C ALA A 15 -10.68 3.02 -10.68
N ASP A 16 -10.90 2.38 -9.52
CA ASP A 16 -11.94 1.37 -9.35
C ASP A 16 -12.30 1.21 -7.87
N THR A 17 -13.12 2.13 -7.37
CA THR A 17 -13.58 2.13 -5.98
C THR A 17 -14.49 0.95 -5.65
N ALA A 18 -15.03 0.24 -6.66
CA ALA A 18 -15.85 -0.95 -6.44
C ALA A 18 -15.04 -2.14 -5.89
N ARG A 19 -13.71 -2.12 -6.07
CA ARG A 19 -12.81 -3.10 -5.46
C ARG A 19 -12.61 -2.88 -3.96
N LEU A 20 -12.82 -1.65 -3.49
CA LEU A 20 -12.63 -1.29 -2.08
C LEU A 20 -13.86 -1.64 -1.25
N SER A 21 -13.63 -2.18 -0.04
CA SER A 21 -14.72 -2.41 0.89
C SER A 21 -15.44 -1.10 1.27
N LYS A 22 -16.75 -1.20 1.59
CA LYS A 22 -17.53 -0.06 2.12
C LYS A 22 -16.89 0.55 3.37
N ARG A 23 -16.18 -0.23 4.18
CA ARG A 23 -15.46 0.26 5.36
C ARG A 23 -14.30 1.15 4.94
N THR A 24 -13.45 0.66 4.02
CA THR A 24 -12.30 1.39 3.50
C THR A 24 -12.74 2.69 2.84
N LEU A 25 -13.75 2.66 1.97
CA LEU A 25 -14.30 3.87 1.34
C LEU A 25 -14.77 4.91 2.36
N ARG A 26 -15.50 4.49 3.41
CA ARG A 26 -15.91 5.43 4.48
C ARG A 26 -14.71 6.06 5.20
N MET A 27 -13.64 5.30 5.42
CA MET A 27 -12.43 5.83 6.06
C MET A 27 -11.72 6.83 5.16
N LEU A 28 -11.60 6.53 3.86
CA LEU A 28 -10.95 7.40 2.87
C LEU A 28 -11.72 8.72 2.66
N HIS A 29 -13.05 8.70 2.71
CA HIS A 29 -13.89 9.88 2.48
C HIS A 29 -14.23 10.69 3.74
N ALA A 30 -13.84 10.25 4.93
CA ALA A 30 -14.09 10.99 6.15
C ALA A 30 -13.23 12.27 6.18
N SER A 31 -13.85 13.43 6.44
CA SER A 31 -13.16 14.74 6.48
C SER A 31 -12.07 14.83 7.54
N SER A 32 -12.13 14.00 8.59
CA SER A 32 -11.13 13.89 9.64
C SER A 32 -9.95 12.97 9.30
N THR A 33 -9.90 12.42 8.09
CA THR A 33 -8.86 11.49 7.66
C THR A 33 -7.76 12.20 6.89
N GLU A 34 -6.53 12.02 7.35
CA GLU A 34 -5.31 12.36 6.61
C GLU A 34 -4.87 11.15 5.78
N LEU A 35 -4.69 11.34 4.48
CA LEU A 35 -4.18 10.31 3.58
C LEU A 35 -2.68 10.51 3.37
N TRP A 36 -1.92 9.49 3.71
CA TRP A 36 -0.47 9.43 3.58
C TRP A 36 -0.07 8.44 2.50
N LEU A 37 0.98 8.75 1.75
CA LEU A 37 1.55 7.89 0.72
C LEU A 37 3.06 7.80 0.89
N SER A 38 3.60 6.58 0.85
CA SER A 38 5.06 6.36 0.89
C SER A 38 5.64 6.43 -0.52
N PRO A 39 6.86 6.97 -0.71
CA PRO A 39 7.60 6.84 -1.97
C PRO A 39 7.78 5.38 -2.42
N ILE A 40 7.73 4.41 -1.49
CA ILE A 40 7.75 2.98 -1.80
C ILE A 40 6.56 2.56 -2.66
N SER A 41 5.37 3.12 -2.41
CA SER A 41 4.18 2.81 -3.21
C SER A 41 4.30 3.32 -4.64
N VAL A 42 4.91 4.49 -4.83
CA VAL A 42 5.20 5.04 -6.16
C VAL A 42 6.23 4.15 -6.89
N ARG A 43 7.26 3.68 -6.18
CA ARG A 43 8.25 2.76 -6.74
C ARG A 43 7.63 1.43 -7.18
N GLU A 44 6.80 0.81 -6.36
CA GLU A 44 6.11 -0.43 -6.72
C GLU A 44 5.22 -0.24 -7.96
N LEU A 45 4.50 0.89 -8.04
CA LEU A 45 3.70 1.22 -9.22
C LEU A 45 4.56 1.40 -10.48
N GLY A 46 5.78 1.93 -10.33
CA GLY A 46 6.77 2.00 -11.40
C GLY A 46 7.20 0.61 -11.88
N ASP A 47 7.53 -0.30 -10.96
CA ASP A 47 7.89 -1.68 -11.30
C ASP A 47 6.70 -2.41 -12.01
N LEU A 48 5.45 -2.08 -11.65
CA LEU A 48 4.25 -2.58 -12.34
C LEU A 48 4.09 -1.98 -13.75
N SER A 49 4.40 -0.69 -13.92
CA SER A 49 4.42 -0.01 -15.22
C SER A 49 5.45 -0.65 -16.15
N ASP A 50 6.70 -0.80 -15.68
CA ASP A 50 7.79 -1.39 -16.44
C ASP A 50 7.52 -2.86 -16.81
N GLY A 51 6.84 -3.59 -15.92
CA GLY A 51 6.39 -4.95 -16.17
C GLY A 51 5.15 -5.07 -17.06
N GLY A 52 4.59 -3.97 -17.57
CA GLY A 52 3.37 -3.95 -18.40
C GLY A 52 2.10 -4.42 -17.67
N LYS A 53 2.12 -4.41 -16.34
CA LYS A 53 0.99 -4.80 -15.48
C LYS A 53 0.08 -3.62 -15.16
N PHE A 54 0.56 -2.41 -15.36
CA PHE A 54 -0.17 -1.16 -15.19
C PHE A 54 -0.13 -0.35 -16.50
N GLU A 55 -1.30 0.00 -17.03
CA GLU A 55 -1.40 0.80 -18.26
C GLU A 55 -1.80 2.24 -17.93
N HIS A 56 -0.97 3.19 -18.37
CA HIS A 56 -1.21 4.63 -18.25
C HIS A 56 -1.05 5.31 -19.61
N ARG A 57 -1.42 6.60 -19.68
CA ARG A 57 -1.29 7.42 -20.89
C ARG A 57 -0.15 8.40 -20.70
N GLY A 58 0.75 8.47 -21.69
CA GLY A 58 1.92 9.34 -21.64
C GLY A 58 3.10 8.68 -20.94
N SER A 59 4.04 9.47 -20.44
CA SER A 59 5.12 8.95 -19.62
C SER A 59 4.63 8.62 -18.20
N PHE A 60 5.27 7.63 -17.56
CA PHE A 60 4.93 7.25 -16.18
C PHE A 60 5.13 8.42 -15.21
N THR A 61 6.21 9.20 -15.40
CA THR A 61 6.53 10.37 -14.58
C THR A 61 5.44 11.43 -14.66
N GLU A 62 5.05 11.87 -15.86
CA GLU A 62 3.98 12.86 -16.03
C GLU A 62 2.66 12.35 -15.44
N TRP A 63 2.36 11.06 -15.61
CA TRP A 63 1.16 10.47 -15.04
C TRP A 63 1.16 10.53 -13.52
N ILE A 64 2.27 10.14 -12.86
CA ILE A 64 2.41 10.21 -11.40
C ILE A 64 2.30 11.63 -10.89
N GLU A 65 3.01 12.59 -11.51
CA GLU A 65 2.99 14.00 -11.11
C GLU A 65 1.55 14.55 -11.14
N GLN A 66 0.81 14.30 -12.22
CA GLN A 66 -0.60 14.71 -12.33
C GLN A 66 -1.50 14.10 -11.25
N ILE A 67 -1.27 12.83 -10.90
CA ILE A 67 -2.04 12.17 -9.84
C ILE A 67 -1.71 12.78 -8.48
N LEU A 68 -0.44 12.99 -8.16
CA LEU A 68 0.00 13.57 -6.89
C LEU A 68 -0.49 15.02 -6.74
N GLU A 69 -0.46 15.82 -7.80
CA GLU A 69 -1.00 17.19 -7.78
C GLU A 69 -2.51 17.23 -7.53
N ARG A 70 -3.25 16.27 -8.11
CA ARG A 70 -4.71 16.17 -7.97
C ARG A 70 -5.14 15.65 -6.60
N THR A 71 -4.41 14.66 -6.08
CA THR A 71 -4.81 13.92 -4.86
C THR A 71 -4.17 14.47 -3.60
N ARG A 72 -3.02 15.15 -3.72
CA ARG A 72 -2.27 15.82 -2.66
C ARG A 72 -2.17 14.99 -1.37
N PRO A 73 -1.74 13.71 -1.44
CA PRO A 73 -1.49 12.94 -0.24
C PRO A 73 -0.32 13.57 0.54
N ILE A 74 -0.31 13.35 1.85
CA ILE A 74 0.84 13.72 2.68
C ILE A 74 1.94 12.68 2.44
N GLU A 75 3.14 13.13 2.08
CA GLU A 75 4.24 12.20 1.83
C GLU A 75 4.78 11.63 3.15
N ALA A 76 4.82 10.30 3.24
CA ALA A 76 5.48 9.58 4.31
C ALA A 76 6.94 9.31 3.91
N ALA A 77 7.82 10.27 4.19
CA ALA A 77 9.19 10.26 3.71
C ALA A 77 9.94 8.96 4.07
N LEU A 78 10.74 8.47 3.13
CA LEU A 78 11.63 7.33 3.36
C LEU A 78 12.95 7.84 3.94
N ASP A 79 13.01 7.96 5.26
CA ASP A 79 14.22 8.39 5.98
C ASP A 79 14.98 7.21 6.63
N HIS A 80 16.10 7.51 7.29
CA HIS A 80 16.91 6.52 7.98
C HIS A 80 16.16 5.84 9.13
N ARG A 81 15.19 6.50 9.77
CA ARG A 81 14.38 5.91 10.86
C ARG A 81 13.49 4.82 10.30
N VAL A 82 12.85 5.05 9.15
CA VAL A 82 12.08 4.03 8.43
C VAL A 82 12.98 2.87 8.03
N ALA A 83 14.14 3.15 7.43
CA ALA A 83 15.08 2.11 7.01
C ALA A 83 15.56 1.23 8.18
N LEU A 84 15.91 1.83 9.32
CA LEU A 84 16.31 1.08 10.52
C LEU A 84 15.15 0.25 11.09
N ALA A 85 13.94 0.81 11.11
CA ALA A 85 12.76 0.15 11.67
C ALA A 85 12.38 -1.13 10.92
N THR A 86 12.71 -1.25 9.63
CA THR A 86 12.47 -2.47 8.83
C THR A 86 13.01 -3.73 9.51
N ARG A 87 14.16 -3.65 10.20
CA ARG A 87 14.79 -4.80 10.87
C ARG A 87 13.93 -5.40 11.99
N ALA A 88 13.06 -4.59 12.57
CA ALA A 88 12.14 -5.00 13.64
C ALA A 88 10.76 -5.42 13.11
N ILE A 89 10.52 -5.32 11.80
CA ILE A 89 9.27 -5.73 11.17
C ILE A 89 9.36 -7.23 10.83
N ALA A 90 8.58 -8.03 11.57
CA ALA A 90 8.33 -9.43 11.28
C ALA A 90 7.08 -9.56 10.41
N LEU A 91 7.27 -9.81 9.12
CA LEU A 91 6.21 -10.21 8.19
C LEU A 91 6.31 -11.70 7.92
N THR A 92 5.19 -12.31 7.56
CA THR A 92 5.11 -13.73 7.18
C THR A 92 5.86 -14.04 5.88
N HIS A 93 6.03 -13.04 5.01
CA HIS A 93 6.77 -13.11 3.76
C HIS A 93 8.01 -12.18 3.79
N ASN A 94 8.95 -12.43 2.89
CA ASN A 94 10.21 -11.68 2.82
C ASN A 94 10.23 -10.65 1.69
N ASP A 95 9.13 -9.91 1.48
CA ASP A 95 9.13 -8.81 0.51
C ASP A 95 9.73 -7.54 1.16
N PRO A 96 10.82 -6.98 0.61
CA PRO A 96 11.40 -5.75 1.13
C PRO A 96 10.44 -4.55 1.11
N MET A 97 9.58 -4.42 0.08
CA MET A 97 8.74 -3.23 -0.08
C MET A 97 7.67 -3.15 0.99
N ASP A 98 6.99 -4.27 1.25
CA ASP A 98 6.03 -4.40 2.33
C ASP A 98 6.65 -4.13 3.70
N ARG A 99 7.89 -4.58 3.91
CA ARG A 99 8.63 -4.30 5.15
C ARG A 99 8.89 -2.81 5.33
N PHE A 100 9.18 -2.08 4.25
CA PHE A 100 9.30 -0.63 4.29
C PHE A 100 7.95 0.06 4.51
N LEU A 101 6.85 -0.41 3.92
CA LEU A 101 5.51 0.15 4.16
C LEU A 101 5.09 -0.03 5.62
N ALA A 102 5.25 -1.22 6.19
CA ALA A 102 4.96 -1.49 7.59
C ALA A 102 5.87 -0.68 8.53
N ALA A 103 7.16 -0.54 8.20
CA ALA A 103 8.09 0.30 8.95
C ALA A 103 7.71 1.79 8.88
N THR A 104 7.28 2.27 7.71
CA THR A 104 6.80 3.64 7.52
C THR A 104 5.59 3.89 8.39
N ALA A 105 4.58 3.01 8.34
CA ALA A 105 3.39 3.11 9.19
C ALA A 105 3.77 3.18 10.68
N ARG A 106 4.73 2.35 11.11
CA ARG A 106 5.21 2.35 12.49
C ARG A 106 5.94 3.65 12.88
N VAL A 107 6.85 4.15 12.04
CA VAL A 107 7.68 5.32 12.36
C VAL A 107 6.86 6.61 12.42
N TYR A 108 5.82 6.70 11.60
CA TYR A 108 4.94 7.87 11.50
C TYR A 108 3.63 7.73 12.29
N ASP A 109 3.45 6.63 13.04
CA ASP A 109 2.21 6.31 13.79
C ASP A 109 0.95 6.37 12.90
N LEU A 110 1.03 5.68 11.76
CA LEU A 110 -0.03 5.61 10.75
C LEU A 110 -0.73 4.25 10.79
N VAL A 111 -1.99 4.24 10.40
CA VAL A 111 -2.74 3.00 10.15
C VAL A 111 -2.48 2.57 8.71
N LEU A 112 -1.86 1.40 8.51
CA LEU A 112 -1.66 0.84 7.18
C LEU A 112 -2.97 0.26 6.64
N VAL A 113 -3.37 0.70 5.46
CA VAL A 113 -4.53 0.18 4.73
C VAL A 113 -4.02 -0.59 3.52
N THR A 114 -4.17 -1.91 3.55
CA THR A 114 -3.64 -2.82 2.52
C THR A 114 -4.71 -3.80 2.06
N ALA A 115 -4.63 -4.21 0.80
CA ALA A 115 -5.45 -5.29 0.26
C ALA A 115 -4.81 -6.67 0.42
N ASP A 116 -3.55 -6.73 0.86
CA ASP A 116 -2.79 -7.95 1.02
C ASP A 116 -2.85 -8.44 2.49
N GLU A 117 -3.26 -9.70 2.67
CA GLU A 117 -3.24 -10.36 3.98
C GLU A 117 -1.79 -10.63 4.45
N SER A 118 -0.82 -10.64 3.52
CA SER A 118 0.58 -10.97 3.77
C SER A 118 1.33 -9.86 4.51
N CYS A 119 0.97 -8.60 4.26
CA CYS A 119 1.56 -7.39 4.88
C CYS A 119 1.10 -7.20 6.35
N SER A 120 0.47 -8.22 6.95
CA SER A 120 0.05 -8.24 8.35
C SER A 120 1.25 -8.50 9.28
N PRO A 121 1.50 -7.65 10.31
CA PRO A 121 2.36 -8.06 11.42
C PRO A 121 1.71 -9.26 12.10
N ALA A 122 2.50 -10.24 12.53
CA ALA A 122 2.03 -11.53 13.05
C ALA A 122 1.01 -11.39 14.20
N VAL A 123 -0.26 -11.24 13.85
CA VAL A 123 -1.41 -11.31 14.74
C VAL A 123 -2.42 -12.20 14.03
N ALA A 124 -2.73 -13.33 14.64
CA ALA A 124 -3.63 -14.33 14.08
C ALA A 124 -5.02 -13.73 13.80
N SER A 125 -5.36 -13.53 12.54
CA SER A 125 -6.76 -13.35 12.12
C SER A 125 -7.05 -14.17 10.87
N ARG A 126 -7.94 -15.15 11.02
CA ARG A 126 -8.50 -15.94 9.93
C ARG A 126 -9.59 -15.14 9.20
N HIS A 127 -9.61 -15.27 7.87
CA HIS A 127 -10.64 -14.89 6.89
C HIS A 127 -10.72 -13.41 6.48
N SER A 128 -10.42 -13.10 5.21
CA SER A 128 -11.36 -12.63 4.17
C SER A 128 -10.60 -11.84 3.09
N ARG A 129 -10.85 -12.15 1.79
CA ARG A 129 -10.36 -11.44 0.58
C ARG A 129 -10.77 -9.95 0.46
N ARG A 130 -10.74 -9.17 1.53
CA ARG A 130 -11.08 -7.74 1.59
C ARG A 130 -10.06 -7.05 2.47
N GLU A 131 -9.78 -5.80 2.13
CA GLU A 131 -8.68 -5.01 2.68
C GLU A 131 -8.59 -5.09 4.20
N THR A 132 -7.38 -5.28 4.70
CA THR A 132 -7.08 -5.35 6.12
C THR A 132 -6.55 -4.00 6.59
N VAL A 133 -7.01 -3.57 7.75
CA VAL A 133 -6.60 -2.30 8.37
C VAL A 133 -5.74 -2.65 9.57
N HIS A 134 -4.43 -2.44 9.45
CA HIS A 134 -3.46 -2.79 10.49
C HIS A 134 -2.98 -1.54 11.22
N ALA A 135 -3.16 -1.53 12.54
CA ALA A 135 -2.37 -0.66 13.41
C ALA A 135 -1.04 -1.38 13.69
N VAL A 136 0.07 -0.85 13.18
CA VAL A 136 1.39 -1.44 13.41
C VAL A 136 1.86 -1.04 14.81
N ARG A 137 1.68 -1.92 15.80
CA ARG A 137 2.10 -1.68 17.20
C ARG A 137 3.53 -2.16 17.45
N ASP A 138 4.23 -1.49 18.36
CA ASP A 138 5.56 -1.90 18.83
C ASP A 138 5.49 -3.23 19.60
N HIS A 139 6.22 -4.25 19.13
CA HIS A 139 6.42 -5.55 19.79
C HIS A 139 7.82 -5.66 20.40
N SER A 140 8.37 -4.58 20.96
CA SER A 140 9.71 -4.56 21.57
C SER A 140 9.86 -5.39 22.85
N SER A 141 8.85 -6.15 23.28
CA SER A 141 8.90 -6.94 24.53
C SER A 141 8.80 -8.46 24.39
N ASP A 142 8.72 -9.04 23.19
CA ASP A 142 8.61 -10.51 23.06
C ASP A 142 9.56 -11.05 22.00
N ARG A 143 10.82 -11.26 22.40
CA ARG A 143 11.77 -12.10 21.66
C ARG A 143 11.68 -13.48 22.28
N ASP A 144 10.89 -14.37 21.68
CA ASP A 144 11.11 -15.82 21.71
C ASP A 144 10.08 -16.50 20.80
N ALA A 145 10.50 -16.80 19.56
CA ALA A 145 10.06 -17.95 18.75
C ALA A 145 10.45 -17.74 17.28
N VAL A 146 11.67 -18.12 16.93
CA VAL A 146 12.05 -18.38 15.54
C VAL A 146 12.38 -19.86 15.45
N THR A 147 11.46 -20.69 14.93
CA THR A 147 11.85 -21.83 14.08
C THR A 147 10.66 -22.42 13.31
N GLN A 148 10.98 -22.86 12.08
CA GLN A 148 10.34 -23.89 11.25
C GLN A 148 9.21 -23.51 10.28
N GLY A 149 9.42 -23.90 9.01
CA GLY A 149 8.39 -23.91 7.96
C GLY A 149 8.98 -23.75 6.55
N THR A 150 9.78 -24.71 6.11
CA THR A 150 10.26 -24.82 4.72
C THR A 150 9.13 -25.16 3.75
N ASP A 151 9.25 -24.62 2.53
CA ASP A 151 8.88 -25.26 1.27
C ASP A 151 7.39 -25.36 0.87
N GLN A 152 6.67 -24.23 0.87
CA GLN A 152 5.50 -24.10 0.01
C GLN A 152 5.28 -22.63 -0.39
N LEU A 153 4.91 -22.42 -1.66
CA LEU A 153 4.38 -21.18 -2.24
C LEU A 153 5.38 -20.20 -2.90
N ARG A 154 6.15 -20.71 -3.87
CA ARG A 154 6.63 -19.94 -5.04
C ARG A 154 5.52 -19.49 -6.01
N ARG A 155 4.24 -19.45 -5.61
CA ARG A 155 3.09 -19.35 -6.55
C ARG A 155 2.14 -18.15 -6.40
N LEU A 156 2.47 -17.12 -5.60
CA LEU A 156 1.56 -15.98 -5.41
C LEU A 156 1.99 -14.64 -6.06
N ARG A 157 3.03 -14.62 -6.90
CA ARG A 157 3.41 -13.41 -7.66
C ARG A 157 2.58 -13.10 -8.91
N PHE A 158 1.44 -13.77 -9.14
CA PHE A 158 0.79 -13.72 -10.46
C PHE A 158 -0.73 -13.51 -10.51
N HIS A 159 -1.44 -13.30 -9.41
CA HIS A 159 -2.93 -13.21 -9.47
C HIS A 159 -3.56 -11.82 -9.32
N CYS A 160 -2.78 -10.74 -9.18
CA CYS A 160 -3.32 -9.37 -9.09
C CYS A 160 -3.12 -8.51 -10.36
N ALA A 161 -2.56 -9.06 -11.44
CA ALA A 161 -2.40 -8.36 -12.72
C ALA A 161 -3.71 -8.35 -13.52
N ALA A 162 -4.77 -7.74 -12.98
CA ALA A 162 -5.79 -7.18 -13.85
C ALA A 162 -5.14 -5.98 -14.54
N ARG A 163 -5.11 -5.95 -15.89
CA ARG A 163 -4.72 -4.76 -16.66
C ARG A 163 -5.68 -3.63 -16.28
N LEU A 164 -5.28 -2.81 -15.31
CA LEU A 164 -6.04 -1.64 -14.90
C LEU A 164 -5.68 -0.50 -15.85
N ARG A 165 -6.67 -0.04 -16.61
CA ARG A 165 -6.58 1.21 -17.39
C ARG A 165 -7.20 2.32 -16.57
N VAL A 166 -6.41 3.30 -16.18
CA VAL A 166 -6.96 4.55 -15.63
C VAL A 166 -7.28 5.46 -16.80
N ALA A 167 -8.57 5.64 -17.09
CA ALA A 167 -9.01 6.62 -18.07
C ALA A 167 -8.77 8.03 -17.50
N ALA A 168 -7.88 8.80 -18.12
CA ALA A 168 -7.73 10.22 -17.83
C ALA A 168 -9.09 10.91 -18.08
N SER A 169 -9.69 11.47 -17.04
CA SER A 169 -10.92 12.24 -17.10
C SER A 169 -10.75 13.43 -18.06
N ARG A 170 -11.65 13.52 -19.04
CA ARG A 170 -11.74 14.63 -20.00
C ARG A 170 -11.81 15.95 -19.22
N SER A 171 -10.92 16.87 -19.53
CA SER A 171 -11.08 18.29 -19.21
C SER A 171 -12.39 18.76 -19.85
N ALA A 172 -13.39 19.05 -19.02
CA ALA A 172 -14.59 19.74 -19.45
C ALA A 172 -14.17 21.12 -19.96
N GLY A 173 -14.42 21.36 -21.26
CA GLY A 173 -14.36 22.70 -21.82
C GLY A 173 -15.40 23.57 -21.12
N VAL A 174 -14.97 24.76 -20.71
CA VAL A 174 -15.86 25.89 -20.47
C VAL A 174 -15.58 26.84 -21.62
N GLY A 175 -16.61 27.07 -22.42
CA GLY A 175 -16.61 28.03 -23.54
C GLY A 175 -16.82 29.46 -23.08
#